data_AF-A0A512DG81-F1
#
_entry.id   AF-A0A512DG81-F1
#
_cell.length_a   1.000
_cell.length_b   1.000
_cell.length_c   1.000
_cell.angle_alpha   90.00
_cell.angle_beta   90.00
_cell.angle_gamma   90.00
#
_symmetry.space_group_name_H-M   'P 1'
#
loop_
_entity.id
_entity.type
_entity.pdbx_description
1 polymer ?
#
loop_
_entity_poly.entity_id
_entity_poly.type
_entity_poly.pdbx_seq_one_letter_code
_entity_poly.pdbx_strand_id
1 'polypeptide(L)'
;MSAPATRAGRASSGTAPGTAPGTSSGTPSGTPSGTASGTAPADAGRLPATKAARHALIATLLSRQPVHSQTELAGQLAEAGVSVTQATLSRDLVELRAVKIRTAGGALAYAIPAEGGDRSPQPAPDTEYLAARLARLCAELLVTADASGNLVVLRTPAGAAQFLASAIDHSVMPGVMGTIAGDDTVLVIARDDRPAGTTGSAGSVLAARFLDLASHGPVPSSFPTPLSPTSDERDL
;
A
#
# COMPACT_ATOMS: atom_id res chain seq x y z
N MET A 1 46.83 -27.30 -32.27
CA MET A 1 45.50 -27.70 -32.81
C MET A 1 44.57 -26.54 -32.50
N SER A 2 44.64 -25.45 -33.27
CA SER A 2 43.95 -25.18 -34.54
C SER A 2 42.46 -24.82 -34.36
N ALA A 3 42.20 -23.57 -34.73
CA ALA A 3 40.97 -22.76 -34.87
C ALA A 3 39.93 -23.40 -35.84
N PRO A 4 38.87 -22.72 -36.38
CA PRO A 4 38.48 -21.28 -36.35
C PRO A 4 36.96 -21.02 -36.07
N ALA A 5 36.51 -19.85 -35.63
CA ALA A 5 36.30 -18.55 -36.30
C ALA A 5 35.32 -18.58 -37.50
N THR A 6 34.16 -17.92 -37.35
CA THR A 6 33.28 -17.46 -38.45
C THR A 6 33.01 -15.96 -38.29
N ARG A 7 32.97 -15.29 -39.44
CA ARG A 7 33.20 -13.85 -39.70
C ARG A 7 32.00 -13.26 -40.48
N ALA A 8 31.91 -11.92 -40.43
CA ALA A 8 31.32 -10.98 -41.42
C ALA A 8 29.78 -10.88 -41.52
N GLY A 9 29.18 -9.73 -41.84
CA GLY A 9 29.66 -8.45 -42.40
C GLY A 9 28.78 -7.27 -41.98
N ARG A 10 29.31 -6.03 -41.94
CA ARG A 10 29.27 -4.99 -43.02
C ARG A 10 27.83 -4.64 -43.46
N ALA A 11 27.43 -3.41 -43.78
CA ALA A 11 27.86 -2.01 -43.62
C ALA A 11 26.88 -1.20 -44.50
N SER A 12 26.86 0.14 -44.33
CA SER A 12 26.49 1.17 -45.33
C SER A 12 25.00 1.24 -45.72
N SER A 13 24.37 2.39 -46.00
CA SER A 13 24.78 3.79 -46.22
C SER A 13 23.51 4.57 -46.57
N GLY A 14 23.44 5.88 -46.31
CA GLY A 14 22.41 6.74 -46.90
C GLY A 14 22.52 8.18 -46.45
N THR A 15 23.23 8.98 -47.23
CA THR A 15 23.67 10.35 -46.97
C THR A 15 22.91 11.36 -47.85
N ALA A 16 22.35 12.41 -47.22
CA ALA A 16 22.25 13.82 -47.66
C ALA A 16 21.36 14.19 -48.89
N PRO A 17 21.32 15.48 -49.32
CA PRO A 17 20.90 16.71 -48.61
C PRO A 17 19.86 17.52 -49.45
N GLY A 18 19.31 18.62 -48.91
CA GLY A 18 18.50 19.56 -49.70
C GLY A 18 18.22 20.88 -48.97
N THR A 19 18.66 21.98 -49.59
CA THR A 19 18.86 23.31 -49.00
C THR A 19 17.95 24.36 -49.65
N ALA A 20 17.32 25.19 -48.80
CA ALA A 20 16.95 26.61 -48.99
C ALA A 20 15.80 27.01 -49.97
N PRO A 21 15.50 28.32 -50.13
CA PRO A 21 14.51 29.02 -49.31
C PRO A 21 13.38 29.67 -50.16
N GLY A 22 12.24 29.96 -49.54
CA GLY A 22 11.12 30.64 -50.22
C GLY A 22 10.54 31.75 -49.35
N THR A 23 10.89 32.98 -49.69
CA THR A 23 10.25 34.22 -49.20
C THR A 23 8.85 34.37 -49.77
N SER A 24 7.85 34.63 -48.93
CA SER A 24 6.78 35.57 -49.28
C SER A 24 6.13 36.16 -48.03
N SER A 25 6.07 37.48 -48.08
CA SER A 25 5.50 38.43 -47.13
C SER A 25 3.98 38.34 -47.07
N GLY A 26 3.43 38.39 -45.86
CA GLY A 26 2.02 38.63 -45.60
C GLY A 26 1.82 39.10 -44.17
N THR A 27 1.80 40.43 -43.98
CA THR A 27 1.39 41.11 -42.74
C THR A 27 -0.06 40.76 -42.42
N PRO A 28 -0.42 40.65 -41.13
CA PRO A 28 -1.31 41.70 -40.63
C PRO A 28 -0.91 42.25 -39.25
N SER A 29 -1.40 43.45 -39.04
CA SER A 29 -1.15 44.40 -37.97
C SER A 29 -1.46 43.90 -36.55
N GLY A 30 -0.81 44.55 -35.58
CA GLY A 30 -0.78 44.28 -34.13
C GLY A 30 -2.15 44.10 -33.46
N THR A 31 -2.20 43.41 -32.32
CA THR A 31 -1.77 43.95 -31.02
C THR A 31 -1.53 42.78 -30.03
N PRO A 32 -0.35 42.59 -29.40
CA PRO A 32 -0.22 41.69 -28.26
C PRO A 32 -0.30 42.51 -26.96
N SER A 33 -1.49 42.56 -26.36
CA SER A 33 -1.60 42.97 -24.95
C SER A 33 -1.02 41.85 -24.08
N GLY A 34 0.25 42.00 -23.76
CA GLY A 34 0.90 41.28 -22.69
C GLY A 34 0.43 41.82 -21.34
N THR A 35 -0.39 41.03 -20.67
CA THR A 35 -0.32 40.83 -19.21
C THR A 35 -0.56 39.35 -18.99
N ALA A 36 0.51 38.57 -19.14
CA ALA A 36 0.59 37.23 -18.59
C ALA A 36 0.59 37.36 -17.07
N SER A 37 -0.60 37.37 -16.46
CA SER A 37 -0.75 36.94 -15.07
C SER A 37 -0.63 35.43 -15.06
N GLY A 38 0.62 34.97 -15.15
CA GLY A 38 1.00 33.65 -14.71
C GLY A 38 0.82 33.60 -13.19
N THR A 39 -0.39 33.28 -12.75
CA THR A 39 -0.56 32.70 -11.43
C THR A 39 -0.10 31.25 -11.58
N ALA A 40 1.20 31.03 -11.40
CA ALA A 40 1.71 29.70 -11.09
C ALA A 40 0.83 29.15 -9.95
N PRO A 41 0.28 27.93 -10.04
CA PRO A 41 -0.33 27.35 -8.87
C PRO A 41 0.78 27.29 -7.83
N ALA A 42 0.54 28.03 -6.75
CA ALA A 42 1.37 28.05 -5.57
C ALA A 42 1.68 26.62 -5.14
N ASP A 43 2.92 26.44 -4.72
CA ASP A 43 3.53 25.26 -4.15
C ASP A 43 2.59 24.55 -3.15
N ALA A 44 1.71 23.69 -3.68
CA ALA A 44 0.71 22.97 -2.92
C ALA A 44 1.39 21.73 -2.32
N GLY A 45 1.94 21.92 -1.12
CA GLY A 45 2.16 20.85 -0.13
C GLY A 45 2.79 19.59 -0.70
N ARG A 46 4.01 19.70 -1.22
CA ARG A 46 4.77 18.61 -1.81
C ARG A 46 5.23 17.64 -0.71
N LEU A 47 4.35 16.73 -0.28
CA LEU A 47 4.80 15.51 0.38
C LEU A 47 5.71 14.79 -0.62
N PRO A 48 6.98 14.47 -0.28
CA PRO A 48 7.72 13.51 -1.06
C PRO A 48 7.06 12.15 -0.81
N ALA A 49 6.00 11.85 -1.56
CA ALA A 49 5.39 10.54 -1.57
C ALA A 49 6.41 9.61 -2.24
N THR A 50 7.23 8.97 -1.42
CA THR A 50 8.05 7.83 -1.83
C THR A 50 7.17 6.89 -2.64
N LYS A 51 7.76 6.16 -3.59
CA LYS A 51 7.02 5.20 -4.41
C LYS A 51 6.09 4.32 -3.56
N ALA A 52 6.59 3.84 -2.42
CA ALA A 52 5.82 3.06 -1.46
C ALA A 52 4.61 3.82 -0.87
N ALA A 53 4.81 5.05 -0.36
CA ALA A 53 3.71 5.86 0.18
C ALA A 53 2.63 6.14 -0.87
N ARG A 54 3.06 6.46 -2.11
CA ARG A 54 2.14 6.68 -3.22
C ARG A 54 1.37 5.41 -3.60
N HIS A 55 2.05 4.27 -3.64
CA HIS A 55 1.44 2.96 -3.93
C HIS A 55 0.38 2.59 -2.89
N ALA A 56 0.68 2.78 -1.61
CA ALA A 56 -0.27 2.55 -0.52
C ALA A 56 -1.50 3.46 -0.63
N LEU A 57 -1.30 4.72 -1.00
CA LEU A 57 -2.39 5.68 -1.18
C LEU A 57 -3.27 5.34 -2.39
N ILE A 58 -2.65 4.96 -3.52
CA ILE A 58 -3.38 4.45 -4.71
C ILE A 58 -4.25 3.24 -4.33
N ALA A 59 -3.68 2.27 -3.62
CA ALA A 59 -4.42 1.09 -3.19
C ALA A 59 -5.62 1.45 -2.28
N THR A 60 -5.41 2.38 -1.35
CA THR A 60 -6.47 2.88 -0.48
C THR A 60 -7.58 3.56 -1.27
N LEU A 61 -7.26 4.44 -2.23
CA LEU A 61 -8.26 5.15 -3.05
C LEU A 61 -9.09 4.17 -3.90
N LEU A 62 -8.43 3.22 -4.56
CA LEU A 62 -9.12 2.20 -5.37
C LEU A 62 -10.03 1.28 -4.54
N SER A 63 -9.76 1.13 -3.24
CA SER A 63 -10.60 0.32 -2.34
C SER A 63 -11.84 1.03 -1.80
N ARG A 64 -11.82 2.38 -1.74
CA ARG A 64 -12.88 3.18 -1.12
C ARG A 64 -14.03 3.48 -2.07
N GLN A 65 -13.71 3.76 -3.33
CA GLN A 65 -14.69 4.13 -4.34
C GLN A 65 -14.25 3.64 -5.73
N PRO A 66 -15.21 3.32 -6.62
CA PRO A 66 -14.88 2.92 -7.98
C PRO A 66 -14.24 4.08 -8.72
N VAL A 67 -13.01 3.88 -9.19
CA VAL A 67 -12.26 4.86 -9.98
C VAL A 67 -12.21 4.41 -11.44
N HIS A 68 -12.74 5.23 -12.33
CA HIS A 68 -13.04 4.87 -13.72
C HIS A 68 -11.90 5.28 -14.68
N SER A 69 -11.12 6.29 -14.28
CA SER A 69 -10.03 6.83 -15.10
C SER A 69 -8.78 7.18 -14.30
N GLN A 70 -7.64 7.24 -14.98
CA GLN A 70 -6.39 7.69 -14.35
C GLN A 70 -6.41 9.18 -14.01
N THR A 71 -7.14 9.99 -14.78
CA THR A 71 -7.33 11.43 -14.48
C THR A 71 -8.08 11.63 -13.18
N GLU A 72 -9.14 10.85 -12.95
CA GLU A 72 -9.89 10.83 -11.71
C GLU A 72 -9.01 10.41 -10.53
N LEU A 73 -8.22 9.33 -10.69
CA LEU A 73 -7.27 8.90 -9.66
C LEU A 73 -6.22 9.97 -9.35
N ALA A 74 -5.71 10.66 -10.36
CA ALA A 74 -4.76 11.77 -10.19
C ALA A 74 -5.37 12.95 -9.43
N GLY A 75 -6.65 13.26 -9.68
CA GLY A 75 -7.40 14.27 -8.92
C GLY A 75 -7.51 13.91 -7.44
N GLN A 76 -7.91 12.68 -7.14
CA GLN A 76 -8.01 12.19 -5.76
C GLN A 76 -6.65 12.14 -5.04
N LEU A 77 -5.58 11.80 -5.75
CA LEU A 77 -4.21 11.86 -5.23
C LEU A 77 -3.82 13.31 -4.91
N ALA A 78 -4.17 14.28 -5.77
CA ALA A 78 -3.89 15.68 -5.55
C ALA A 78 -4.66 16.26 -4.35
N GLU A 79 -5.93 15.86 -4.15
CA GLU A 79 -6.71 16.18 -2.96
C GLU A 79 -6.06 15.63 -1.67
N ALA A 80 -5.37 14.48 -1.77
CA ALA A 80 -4.58 13.90 -0.69
C ALA A 80 -3.16 14.48 -0.57
N GLY A 81 -2.83 15.55 -1.30
CA GLY A 81 -1.52 16.22 -1.25
C GLY A 81 -0.41 15.54 -2.06
N VAL A 82 -0.75 14.65 -3.00
CA VAL A 82 0.19 13.91 -3.84
C VAL A 82 -0.02 14.24 -5.31
N SER A 83 0.82 15.10 -5.88
CA SER A 83 0.81 15.42 -7.30
C SER A 83 1.63 14.43 -8.12
N VAL A 84 1.03 13.77 -9.12
CA VAL A 84 1.71 12.79 -9.99
C VAL A 84 1.40 13.03 -11.46
N THR A 85 2.34 12.70 -12.34
CA THR A 85 2.08 12.73 -13.79
C THR A 85 1.29 11.48 -14.21
N GLN A 86 0.59 11.57 -15.34
CA GLN A 86 -0.11 10.42 -15.92
C GLN A 86 0.86 9.26 -16.23
N ALA A 87 2.09 9.56 -16.68
CA ALA A 87 3.10 8.54 -16.95
C ALA A 87 3.54 7.80 -15.68
N THR A 88 3.71 8.51 -14.56
CA THR A 88 4.03 7.93 -13.26
C THR A 88 2.89 7.05 -12.77
N LEU A 89 1.67 7.56 -12.81
CA LEU A 89 0.48 6.86 -12.34
C LEU A 89 0.19 5.60 -13.17
N SER A 90 0.42 5.66 -14.49
CA SER A 90 0.32 4.50 -15.38
C SER A 90 1.29 3.39 -14.96
N ARG A 91 2.55 3.74 -14.68
CA ARG A 91 3.56 2.77 -14.21
C ARG A 91 3.19 2.19 -12.84
N ASP A 92 2.77 3.03 -11.90
CA ASP A 92 2.38 2.58 -10.57
C ASP A 92 1.21 1.59 -10.63
N LEU A 93 0.20 1.85 -11.47
CA LEU A 93 -0.92 0.92 -11.66
C LEU A 93 -0.49 -0.41 -12.25
N VAL A 94 0.46 -0.42 -13.19
CA VAL A 94 1.03 -1.65 -13.75
C VAL A 94 1.79 -2.43 -12.68
N GLU A 95 2.62 -1.75 -11.88
CA GLU A 95 3.41 -2.37 -10.81
C GLU A 95 2.53 -2.93 -9.68
N LEU A 96 1.45 -2.23 -9.34
CA LEU A 96 0.41 -2.68 -8.42
C LEU A 96 -0.50 -3.76 -9.02
N ARG A 97 -0.29 -4.14 -10.29
CA ARG A 97 -1.13 -5.10 -11.03
C ARG A 97 -2.62 -4.73 -11.00
N ALA A 98 -2.91 -3.43 -11.02
CA ALA A 98 -4.28 -2.94 -11.07
C ALA A 98 -4.94 -3.32 -12.40
N VAL A 99 -6.16 -3.87 -12.33
CA VAL A 99 -6.95 -4.32 -13.47
C VAL A 99 -8.26 -3.54 -13.54
N LYS A 100 -8.83 -3.41 -14.74
CA LYS A 100 -10.19 -2.88 -14.89
C LYS A 100 -11.20 -4.01 -14.73
N ILE A 101 -12.03 -3.91 -13.70
CA ILE A 101 -13.13 -4.85 -13.43
C ILE A 101 -14.46 -4.16 -13.68
N ARG A 102 -15.49 -4.96 -14.00
CA ARG A 102 -16.85 -4.46 -14.11
C ARG A 102 -17.49 -4.41 -12.72
N THR A 103 -17.91 -3.23 -12.31
CA THR A 103 -18.60 -2.99 -11.04
C THR A 103 -20.03 -3.52 -11.08
N ALA A 104 -20.69 -3.63 -9.93
CA ALA A 104 -22.11 -4.03 -9.83
C ALA A 104 -23.05 -3.12 -10.64
N GLY A 105 -22.67 -1.85 -10.84
CA GLY A 105 -23.40 -0.90 -11.69
C GLY A 105 -23.08 -1.00 -13.19
N GLY A 106 -22.28 -1.99 -13.63
CA GLY A 106 -21.93 -2.21 -15.04
C GLY A 106 -20.78 -1.36 -15.59
N ALA A 107 -20.31 -0.36 -14.84
CA ALA A 107 -19.18 0.49 -15.22
C ALA A 107 -17.83 -0.21 -14.97
N LEU A 108 -16.81 0.12 -15.77
CA LEU A 108 -15.44 -0.37 -15.56
C LEU A 108 -14.69 0.52 -14.56
N ALA A 109 -14.10 -0.08 -13.53
CA ALA A 109 -13.29 0.61 -12.53
C ALA A 109 -11.97 -0.12 -12.29
N TYR A 110 -10.94 0.61 -11.88
CA TYR A 110 -9.66 0.05 -11.47
C TYR A 110 -9.78 -0.65 -10.11
N ALA A 111 -9.16 -1.81 -9.98
CA ALA A 111 -9.05 -2.57 -8.73
C ALA A 111 -7.71 -3.30 -8.66
N ILE A 112 -7.19 -3.51 -7.45
CA ILE A 112 -5.97 -4.30 -7.21
C ILE A 112 -6.40 -5.68 -6.71
N PRO A 113 -6.06 -6.78 -7.40
CA PRO A 113 -6.36 -8.13 -6.93
C PRO A 113 -5.63 -8.41 -5.59
N ALA A 114 -6.32 -8.99 -4.61
CA ALA A 114 -5.67 -9.46 -3.40
C ALA A 114 -4.67 -10.58 -3.71
N GLU A 115 -3.56 -10.67 -2.96
CA GLU A 115 -2.64 -11.79 -3.03
C GLU A 115 -3.33 -13.08 -2.56
N GLY A 116 -3.99 -13.77 -3.48
CA GLY A 116 -4.71 -15.01 -3.19
C GLY A 116 -5.91 -15.23 -4.10
N GLY A 117 -5.66 -15.67 -5.32
CA GLY A 117 -6.55 -16.56 -6.09
C GLY A 117 -7.83 -16.00 -6.71
N ASP A 118 -8.59 -15.13 -6.03
CA ASP A 118 -9.94 -14.80 -6.48
C ASP A 118 -10.02 -13.48 -7.26
N ARG A 119 -10.47 -13.60 -8.51
CA ARG A 119 -10.70 -12.49 -9.45
C ARG A 119 -12.10 -11.87 -9.31
N SER A 120 -12.79 -12.09 -8.19
CA SER A 120 -14.04 -11.39 -7.92
C SER A 120 -13.75 -9.97 -7.41
N PRO A 121 -14.62 -8.99 -7.72
CA PRO A 121 -14.64 -7.72 -7.00
C PRO A 121 -15.01 -8.02 -5.55
N GLN A 122 -14.03 -8.17 -4.68
CA GLN A 122 -14.31 -8.06 -3.26
C GLN A 122 -14.26 -6.58 -2.89
N PRO A 123 -15.26 -6.04 -2.16
CA PRO A 123 -15.10 -4.75 -1.50
C PRO A 123 -13.81 -4.76 -0.66
N ALA A 124 -13.33 -3.57 -0.28
CA ALA A 124 -12.10 -3.36 0.52
C ALA A 124 -11.85 -4.55 1.45
N PRO A 125 -10.62 -5.10 1.53
CA PRO A 125 -10.37 -6.29 2.33
C PRO A 125 -10.97 -6.05 3.70
N ASP A 126 -12.05 -6.76 4.00
CA ASP A 126 -12.81 -6.53 5.22
C ASP A 126 -11.83 -6.64 6.39
N THR A 127 -12.04 -5.88 7.45
CA THR A 127 -11.19 -5.93 8.64
C THR A 127 -10.97 -7.39 9.11
N GLU A 128 -11.99 -8.21 8.92
CA GLU A 128 -11.97 -9.66 9.16
C GLU A 128 -11.01 -10.41 8.22
N TYR A 129 -10.94 -10.08 6.92
CA TYR A 129 -9.98 -10.66 5.98
C TYR A 129 -8.54 -10.29 6.35
N LEU A 130 -8.27 -9.03 6.70
CA LEU A 130 -6.93 -8.58 7.10
C LEU A 130 -6.50 -9.25 8.41
N ALA A 131 -7.42 -9.40 9.36
CA ALA A 131 -7.18 -10.13 10.61
C ALA A 131 -6.91 -11.62 10.35
N ALA A 132 -7.69 -12.27 9.49
CA ALA A 132 -7.49 -13.67 9.10
C ALA A 132 -6.15 -13.88 8.38
N ARG A 133 -5.77 -12.95 7.47
CA ARG A 133 -4.46 -12.96 6.80
C ARG A 133 -3.33 -12.85 7.82
N LEU A 134 -3.40 -11.91 8.75
CA LEU A 134 -2.37 -11.78 9.79
C LEU A 134 -2.28 -13.04 10.66
N ALA A 135 -3.41 -13.56 11.13
CA ALA A 135 -3.45 -14.77 11.94
C ALA A 135 -2.78 -15.95 11.24
N ARG A 136 -3.10 -16.16 9.97
CA ARG A 136 -2.47 -17.20 9.13
C ARG A 136 -0.96 -17.00 9.02
N LEU A 137 -0.49 -15.78 8.76
CA LEU A 137 0.94 -15.50 8.62
C LEU A 137 1.69 -15.63 9.96
N CYS A 138 1.06 -15.27 11.08
CA CYS A 138 1.61 -15.55 12.40
C CYS A 138 1.76 -17.07 12.62
N ALA A 139 0.75 -17.87 12.28
CA ALA A 139 0.82 -19.32 12.42
C ALA A 139 1.90 -19.97 11.53
N GLU A 140 2.10 -19.42 10.32
CA GLU A 140 3.09 -19.95 9.36
C GLU A 140 4.53 -19.48 9.64
N LEU A 141 4.72 -18.23 10.08
CA LEU A 141 6.02 -17.56 10.06
C LEU A 141 6.53 -17.12 11.44
N LEU A 142 5.70 -17.05 12.48
CA LEU A 142 6.15 -16.62 13.80
C LEU A 142 6.83 -17.77 14.53
N VAL A 143 8.12 -17.61 14.82
CA VAL A 143 8.92 -18.59 15.57
C VAL A 143 8.88 -18.28 17.05
N THR A 144 9.15 -17.03 17.43
CA THR A 144 9.03 -16.55 18.82
C THR A 144 8.58 -15.10 18.86
N ALA A 145 8.02 -14.69 20.00
CA ALA A 145 7.75 -13.30 20.33
C ALA A 145 8.22 -13.02 21.76
N ASP A 146 9.01 -11.96 21.94
CA ASP A 146 9.49 -11.51 23.24
C ASP A 146 9.32 -9.99 23.36
N ALA A 147 9.32 -9.44 24.57
CA ALA A 147 9.06 -8.03 24.80
C ALA A 147 9.95 -7.41 25.89
N SER A 148 10.33 -6.16 25.67
CA SER A 148 11.01 -5.31 26.65
C SER A 148 10.36 -3.92 26.65
N GLY A 149 9.64 -3.60 27.73
CA GLY A 149 8.85 -2.35 27.79
C GLY A 149 7.80 -2.30 26.68
N ASN A 150 7.84 -1.28 25.84
CA ASN A 150 6.96 -1.12 24.68
C ASN A 150 7.51 -1.73 23.38
N LEU A 151 8.68 -2.37 23.42
CA LEU A 151 9.29 -3.01 22.26
C LEU A 151 8.95 -4.50 22.26
N VAL A 152 8.55 -5.01 21.10
CA VAL A 152 8.29 -6.43 20.86
C VAL A 152 9.20 -6.91 19.76
N VAL A 153 9.89 -8.03 19.99
CA VAL A 153 10.79 -8.67 19.03
C VAL A 153 10.14 -9.96 18.57
N LEU A 154 9.79 -10.02 17.30
CA LEU A 154 9.27 -11.22 16.65
C LEU A 154 10.41 -11.89 15.85
N ARG A 155 10.54 -13.21 15.97
CA ARG A 155 11.47 -14.01 15.16
C ARG A 155 10.71 -14.77 14.09
N THR A 156 11.29 -14.84 12.91
CA THR A 156 10.76 -15.56 11.74
C THR A 156 11.84 -16.45 11.13
N PRO A 157 11.52 -17.36 10.20
CA PRO A 157 12.51 -17.94 9.32
C PRO A 157 13.26 -16.88 8.52
N ALA A 158 14.44 -17.24 7.99
CA ALA A 158 15.26 -16.37 7.16
C ALA A 158 14.47 -15.83 5.95
N GLY A 159 14.59 -14.53 5.69
CA GLY A 159 13.90 -13.82 4.61
C GLY A 159 12.40 -13.55 4.81
N ALA A 160 11.79 -13.98 5.92
CA ALA A 160 10.34 -13.85 6.13
C ALA A 160 9.92 -12.60 6.91
N ALA A 161 10.85 -11.90 7.56
CA ALA A 161 10.52 -10.80 8.47
C ALA A 161 9.79 -9.64 7.78
N GLN A 162 10.25 -9.24 6.58
CA GLN A 162 9.63 -8.16 5.80
C GLN A 162 8.18 -8.49 5.42
N PHE A 163 7.90 -9.76 5.11
CA PHE A 163 6.57 -10.19 4.70
C PHE A 163 5.60 -10.20 5.89
N LEU A 164 6.04 -10.69 7.05
CA LEU A 164 5.24 -10.63 8.26
C LEU A 164 4.99 -9.18 8.71
N ALA A 165 6.02 -8.32 8.67
CA ALA A 165 5.90 -6.90 9.02
C ALA A 165 4.90 -6.15 8.13
N SER A 166 4.94 -6.39 6.81
CA SER A 166 3.95 -5.85 5.87
C SER A 166 2.52 -6.24 6.25
N ALA A 167 2.29 -7.50 6.65
CA ALA A 167 0.97 -7.94 7.11
C ALA A 167 0.55 -7.28 8.43
N ILE A 168 1.48 -7.04 9.35
CA ILE A 168 1.22 -6.32 10.62
C ILE A 168 0.85 -4.87 10.32
N ASP A 169 1.61 -4.17 9.47
CA ASP A 169 1.37 -2.77 9.12
C ASP A 169 0.03 -2.56 8.39
N HIS A 170 -0.37 -3.54 7.58
CA HIS A 170 -1.68 -3.53 6.91
C HIS A 170 -2.83 -4.03 7.78
N SER A 171 -2.54 -4.72 8.88
CA SER A 171 -3.57 -5.11 9.84
C SER A 171 -4.04 -3.90 10.64
N VAL A 172 -5.32 -3.88 10.99
CA VAL A 172 -5.86 -2.88 11.92
C VAL A 172 -5.64 -3.31 13.39
N MET A 173 -4.53 -4.00 13.68
CA MET A 173 -4.24 -4.53 15.01
C MET A 173 -4.13 -3.39 16.05
N PRO A 174 -4.99 -3.36 17.07
CA PRO A 174 -4.93 -2.35 18.12
C PRO A 174 -3.61 -2.43 18.91
N GLY A 175 -3.08 -1.27 19.30
CA GLY A 175 -1.87 -1.18 20.12
C GLY A 175 -0.55 -1.20 19.34
N VAL A 176 -0.56 -1.43 18.01
CA VAL A 176 0.65 -1.31 17.18
C VAL A 176 0.87 0.15 16.78
N MET A 177 2.05 0.69 17.10
CA MET A 177 2.49 2.01 16.62
C MET A 177 3.14 1.92 15.24
N GLY A 178 3.92 0.86 15.01
CA GLY A 178 4.57 0.57 13.73
C GLY A 178 5.59 -0.56 13.85
N THR A 179 6.15 -0.98 12.72
CA THR A 179 7.13 -2.06 12.65
C THR A 179 8.41 -1.66 11.91
N ILE A 180 9.50 -2.36 12.22
CA ILE A 180 10.78 -2.32 11.48
C ILE A 180 11.22 -3.77 11.29
N ALA A 181 11.40 -4.19 10.05
CA ALA A 181 11.86 -5.53 9.72
C ALA A 181 13.32 -5.59 9.28
N GLY A 182 14.02 -6.63 9.74
CA GLY A 182 15.28 -7.10 9.19
C GLY A 182 15.06 -8.26 8.22
N ASP A 183 15.87 -9.32 8.33
CA ASP A 183 15.76 -10.55 7.53
C ASP A 183 14.90 -11.63 8.22
N ASP A 184 15.20 -11.91 9.48
CA ASP A 184 14.59 -12.96 10.31
C ASP A 184 13.97 -12.41 11.61
N THR A 185 13.91 -11.08 11.73
CA THR A 185 13.52 -10.38 12.94
C THR A 185 12.67 -9.15 12.61
N VAL A 186 11.55 -8.98 13.32
CA VAL A 186 10.70 -7.79 13.26
C VAL A 186 10.65 -7.12 14.63
N LEU A 187 10.99 -5.84 14.69
CA LEU A 187 10.74 -4.98 15.84
C LEU A 187 9.36 -4.35 15.68
N VAL A 188 8.47 -4.57 16.65
CA VAL A 188 7.16 -3.95 16.72
C VAL A 188 7.14 -2.99 17.91
N ILE A 189 6.73 -1.75 17.67
CA ILE A 189 6.61 -0.73 18.72
C ILE A 189 5.15 -0.71 19.17
N ALA A 190 4.90 -1.03 20.44
CA ALA A 190 3.59 -0.94 21.05
C ALA A 190 3.29 0.51 21.46
N ARG A 191 2.04 0.93 21.30
CA ARG A 191 1.49 2.12 21.95
C ARG A 191 1.18 1.77 23.40
N ASP A 192 1.51 2.67 24.31
CA ASP A 192 1.11 2.55 25.72
C ASP A 192 0.00 3.56 26.00
N ASP A 193 -1.24 3.16 25.70
CA ASP A 193 -2.48 3.89 25.96
C ASP A 193 -3.24 3.35 27.17
N ARG A 194 -2.57 2.51 27.97
CA ARG A 194 -3.18 1.81 29.11
C ARG A 194 -3.32 2.73 30.32
N PRO A 195 -4.31 2.47 31.19
CA PRO A 195 -4.47 3.21 32.44
C PRO A 195 -3.23 3.11 33.34
N ALA A 196 -2.86 4.23 33.96
CA ALA A 196 -1.79 4.28 34.95
C ALA A 196 -2.03 3.23 36.06
N GLY A 197 -1.00 2.44 36.38
CA GLY A 197 -1.08 1.35 37.37
C GLY A 197 -1.43 -0.03 36.81
N THR A 198 -1.61 -0.18 35.49
CA THR A 198 -1.74 -1.51 34.86
C THR A 198 -0.44 -2.31 35.01
N THR A 199 -0.53 -3.50 35.60
CA THR A 199 0.61 -4.44 35.73
C THR A 199 1.02 -5.02 34.38
N GLY A 200 2.33 -5.14 34.14
CA GLY A 200 2.91 -5.62 32.87
C GLY A 200 3.17 -4.49 31.87
N SER A 201 3.87 -4.78 30.77
CA SER A 201 4.20 -3.77 29.75
C SER A 201 3.26 -3.88 28.54
N ALA A 202 3.10 -2.77 27.81
CA ALA A 202 2.34 -2.77 26.56
C ALA A 202 2.90 -3.80 25.57
N GLY A 203 4.24 -3.93 25.52
CA GLY A 203 4.92 -4.93 24.71
C GLY A 203 4.59 -6.36 25.13
N SER A 204 4.56 -6.69 26.43
CA SER A 204 4.26 -8.06 26.87
C SER A 204 2.85 -8.51 26.49
N VAL A 205 1.88 -7.60 26.56
CA VAL A 205 0.50 -7.87 26.12
C VAL A 205 0.43 -8.09 24.61
N LEU A 206 1.14 -7.26 23.84
CA LEU A 206 1.15 -7.36 22.38
C LEU A 206 1.89 -8.62 21.91
N ALA A 207 3.00 -8.99 22.54
CA ALA A 207 3.72 -10.24 22.28
C ALA A 207 2.81 -11.46 22.53
N ALA A 208 2.06 -11.48 23.64
CA ALA A 208 1.11 -12.53 23.93
C ALA A 208 0.01 -12.63 22.85
N ARG A 209 -0.49 -11.50 22.32
CA ARG A 209 -1.45 -11.49 21.21
C ARG A 209 -0.90 -12.11 19.94
N PHE A 210 0.36 -11.83 19.58
CA PHE A 210 0.99 -12.45 18.41
C PHE A 210 1.14 -13.97 18.57
N LEU A 211 1.51 -14.43 19.77
CA LEU A 211 1.58 -15.86 20.08
C LEU A 211 0.20 -16.51 20.02
N ASP A 212 -0.84 -15.85 20.52
CA ASP A 212 -2.22 -16.34 20.45
C ASP A 212 -2.71 -16.50 19.00
N LEU A 213 -2.45 -15.50 18.15
CA LEU A 213 -2.74 -15.59 16.71
C LEU A 213 -2.01 -16.75 16.03
N ALA A 214 -0.75 -16.99 16.41
CA ALA A 214 0.03 -18.10 15.88
C ALA A 214 -0.47 -19.48 16.34
N SER A 215 -1.14 -19.54 17.49
CA SER A 215 -1.63 -20.81 18.07
C SER A 215 -3.10 -21.11 17.77
N HIS A 216 -3.96 -20.11 17.54
CA HIS A 216 -5.41 -20.33 17.44
C HIS A 216 -6.11 -19.89 16.14
N GLY A 217 -5.41 -19.30 15.16
CA GLY A 217 -6.11 -18.69 14.02
C GLY A 217 -7.03 -17.53 14.46
N PRO A 218 -7.79 -16.87 13.57
CA PRO A 218 -8.56 -15.68 13.96
C PRO A 218 -9.64 -16.06 14.97
N VAL A 219 -9.46 -15.64 16.23
CA VAL A 219 -10.50 -15.71 17.25
C VAL A 219 -11.61 -14.71 16.91
N PRO A 220 -12.87 -15.15 16.73
CA PRO A 220 -13.98 -14.21 16.57
C PRO A 220 -14.06 -13.34 17.83
N SER A 221 -14.14 -12.03 17.63
CA SER A 221 -14.23 -11.02 18.68
C SER A 221 -15.46 -11.26 19.55
N SER A 222 -15.31 -12.10 20.58
CA SER A 222 -16.32 -12.35 21.59
C SER A 222 -15.97 -11.46 22.77
N PHE A 223 -16.59 -10.29 22.83
CA PHE A 223 -16.64 -9.54 24.08
C PHE A 223 -17.37 -10.41 25.11
N PRO A 224 -16.79 -10.70 26.30
CA PRO A 224 -17.56 -11.34 27.35
C PRO A 224 -18.65 -10.37 27.80
N THR A 225 -19.90 -10.71 27.48
CA THR A 225 -21.07 -10.08 28.11
C THR A 225 -20.95 -10.30 29.61
N PRO A 226 -20.94 -9.25 30.46
CA PRO A 226 -20.93 -9.45 31.89
C PRO A 226 -22.21 -10.19 32.29
N LEU A 227 -22.05 -11.32 32.99
CA LEU A 227 -23.15 -12.04 33.61
C LEU A 227 -23.84 -11.11 34.61
N SER A 228 -25.07 -10.71 34.32
CA SER A 228 -25.96 -10.14 35.33
C SER A 228 -26.23 -11.20 36.40
N PRO A 229 -26.15 -10.87 37.71
CA PRO A 229 -26.57 -11.77 38.76
C PRO A 229 -28.10 -11.83 38.77
N THR A 230 -28.69 -12.90 38.23
CA THR A 230 -30.10 -13.19 38.53
C THR A 230 -30.17 -13.68 39.97
N SER A 231 -30.73 -12.82 40.80
CA SER A 231 -31.20 -13.14 42.13
C SER A 231 -32.30 -14.18 42.00
N ASP A 232 -32.11 -15.36 42.58
CA ASP A 232 -33.22 -16.21 43.03
C ASP A 232 -32.73 -17.08 44.19
N GLU A 233 -32.54 -16.41 45.32
CA GLU A 233 -32.65 -17.02 46.63
C GLU A 233 -34.06 -16.68 47.13
N ARG A 234 -35.03 -17.55 46.84
CA ARG A 234 -36.28 -17.73 47.59
C ARG A 234 -37.09 -18.90 47.06
N ASP A 235 -37.53 -19.71 48.03
CA ASP A 235 -38.64 -20.66 47.99
C ASP A 235 -38.44 -21.97 47.23
N LEU A 236 -37.92 -22.99 47.95
CA LEU A 236 -38.71 -24.11 48.49
C LEU A 236 -37.86 -25.05 49.37
#